data_AF-A0A7C6P8X0-F1
#
_entry.id   AF-A0A7C6P8X0-F1
#
_cell.length_a   1.000
_cell.length_b   1.000
_cell.length_c   1.000
_cell.angle_alpha   90.00
_cell.angle_beta   90.00
_cell.angle_gamma   90.00
#
_symmetry.space_group_name_H-M   'P 1'
#
loop_
_entity.id
_entity.type
_entity.pdbx_description
1 polymer ?
#
loop_
_entity_poly.entity_id
_entity_poly.type
_entity_poly.pdbx_seq_one_letter_code
_entity_poly.pdbx_strand_id
1 'polypeptide(L)' 'MICPSCYKEIGELKKHELYNCQCGAKLLAVEISKRLQVFDLSKEEK' A
#
# COMPACT_ATOMS: atom_id res chain seq x y z
N MET A 1 -8.51 -3.85 1.23
CA MET A 1 -7.49 -3.12 2.02
C MET A 1 -7.74 -1.62 1.93
N ILE A 2 -7.13 -0.83 2.82
CA ILE A 2 -7.33 0.63 2.87
C ILE A 2 -5.99 1.32 2.57
N CYS A 3 -6.02 2.37 1.73
CA CYS A 3 -4.87 3.22 1.50
C CYS A 3 -4.48 3.97 2.79
N PRO A 4 -3.25 3.86 3.29
CA PRO A 4 -2.82 4.57 4.51
C PRO A 4 -2.72 6.09 4.33
N SER A 5 -2.73 6.59 3.09
CA SER A 5 -2.58 8.02 2.76
C SER A 5 -3.93 8.74 2.62
N CYS A 6 -4.89 8.17 1.89
CA CYS A 6 -6.20 8.78 1.67
C CYS A 6 -7.38 8.05 2.31
N TYR A 7 -7.13 6.94 3.02
CA TYR A 7 -8.14 6.12 3.70
C TYR A 7 -9.25 5.56 2.80
N LYS A 8 -9.08 5.61 1.47
CA LYS A 8 -9.99 4.96 0.52
C LYS A 8 -9.72 3.46 0.41
N GLU A 9 -10.74 2.72 0.04
CA GLU A 9 -10.63 1.31 -0.30
C GLU A 9 -9.82 1.12 -1.59
N ILE A 10 -8.90 0.16 -1.58
CA ILE A 10 -7.97 -0.13 -2.68
C ILE A 10 -8.05 -1.59 -3.18
N GLY A 11 -9.10 -2.32 -2.78
CA GLY A 11 -9.29 -3.72 -3.15
C GLY A 11 -8.32 -4.68 -2.45
N GLU A 12 -8.19 -5.88 -3.01
CA GLU A 12 -7.23 -6.91 -2.58
C GLU A 12 -5.90 -6.74 -3.33
N LEU A 13 -4.80 -6.70 -2.58
CA LEU A 13 -3.45 -6.65 -3.13
C LEU A 13 -2.73 -7.97 -2.89
N LYS A 14 -1.88 -8.39 -3.82
CA LYS A 14 -1.01 -9.57 -3.64
C LYS A 14 0.28 -9.19 -2.94
N LYS A 15 1.00 -10.19 -2.42
CA LYS A 15 2.32 -9.99 -1.81
C LYS A 15 3.29 -9.37 -2.81
N HIS A 16 4.02 -8.35 -2.35
CA HIS A 16 4.98 -7.56 -3.13
C HIS A 16 4.37 -6.85 -4.35
N GLU A 17 3.06 -6.63 -4.35
CA GLU A 17 2.38 -5.88 -5.40
C GLU A 17 2.49 -4.37 -5.14
N LEU A 18 2.89 -3.65 -6.18
CA LEU A 18 2.86 -2.19 -6.20
C LEU A 18 1.50 -1.73 -6.71
N TYR A 19 0.89 -0.79 -5.98
CA TYR A 19 -0.40 -0.23 -6.34
C TYR A 19 -0.36 1.30 -6.28
N ASN A 20 -0.69 1.93 -7.40
CA ASN A 20 -0.81 3.39 -7.45
C ASN A 20 -2.24 3.77 -7.07
N CYS A 21 -2.40 4.34 -5.88
CA CYS A 21 -3.71 4.80 -5.44
C CYS A 21 -4.18 6.01 -6.27
N GLN A 22 -5.49 6.16 -6.45
CA GLN A 22 -6.07 7.33 -7.11
C GLN A 22 -5.76 8.65 -6.41
N CYS A 23 -5.33 8.63 -5.15
CA CYS A 23 -4.84 9.82 -4.43
C CYS A 23 -3.39 10.22 -4.80
N GLY A 24 -2.70 9.45 -5.64
CA GLY A 24 -1.30 9.67 -6.02
C GLY A 24 -0.28 8.98 -5.14
N ALA A 25 -0.69 8.31 -4.05
CA ALA A 25 0.22 7.54 -3.20
C ALA A 25 0.67 6.25 -3.89
N LYS A 26 1.96 5.93 -3.78
CA LYS A 26 2.55 4.69 -4.30
C LYS A 26 2.58 3.65 -3.18
N LEU A 27 1.69 2.68 -3.25
CA LEU A 27 1.53 1.69 -2.19
C LEU A 27 2.31 0.41 -2.51
N LEU A 28 2.84 -0.25 -1.48
CA LEU A 28 3.44 -1.58 -1.56
C LEU A 28 2.78 -2.51 -0.54
N ALA A 29 2.28 -3.62 -1.04
CA ALA A 29 1.80 -4.71 -0.20
C ALA A 29 2.96 -5.64 0.21
N VAL A 30 3.24 -5.78 1.50
CA VAL A 30 4.29 -6.65 2.04
C VAL A 30 3.68 -7.65 3.01
N GLU A 31 4.08 -8.91 2.92
CA GLU A 31 3.68 -9.93 3.89
C GLU A 31 4.69 -9.98 5.05
N ILE A 32 4.25 -9.60 6.25
CA ILE A 32 5.05 -9.64 7.47
C ILE A 32 4.36 -10.56 8.46
N SER A 33 5.06 -11.59 8.95
CA SER A 33 4.51 -12.55 9.92
C SER A 33 3.17 -13.16 9.47
N LYS A 34 3.07 -13.54 8.18
CA LYS A 34 1.86 -14.08 7.53
C LYS A 34 0.66 -13.12 7.48
N ARG A 35 0.89 -11.81 7.63
CA ARG A 35 -0.13 -10.76 7.47
C ARG A 35 0.29 -9.80 6.37
N LEU A 36 -0.63 -9.54 5.44
CA LEU A 36 -0.41 -8.56 4.38
C LEU A 36 -0.61 -7.14 4.94
N GLN A 37 0.41 -6.30 4.83
CA GLN A 37 0.39 -4.90 5.24
C GLN A 37 0.64 -4.01 4.02
N VAL A 38 0.08 -2.80 4.02
CA VAL A 38 0.25 -1.83 2.94
C VAL A 38 1.03 -0.64 3.45
N PHE A 39 2.12 -0.32 2.76
CA PHE A 39 2.99 0.81 3.06
C PHE A 39 2.89 1.85 1.96
N ASP A 40 2.95 3.13 2.34
CA ASP A 40 3.06 4.24 1.40
C ASP A 40 4.55 4.55 1.15
N LEU A 41 5.02 4.23 -0.04
CA LEU A 41 6.40 4.45 -0.47
C LEU A 41 6.66 5.91 -0.87
N SER A 42 5.64 6.76 -0.94
CA SER A 42 5.81 8.19 -1.25
C SER A 42 6.55 8.96 -0.15
N LYS A 43 6.82 8.35 1.01
CA LYS A 43 7.55 8.94 2.13
C LYS A 43 8.98 8.43 2.30
N GLU A 44 9.46 7.49 1.47
CA GLU A 44 10.82 6.93 1.53
C GLU A 44 11.84 7.71 0.67
N GLU A 45 11.81 9.04 0.73
CA GLU A 45 12.91 9.89 0.26
C GLU A 45 13.33 10.83 1.40
N LYS A 46 14.14 10.33 2.34
CA LYS A 46 15.02 11.15 3.19
C LYS A 46 16.23 10.35 3.67
#